data_AF-A0A926WTN0-F1
#
_entry.id   AF-A0A926WTN0-F1
#
_cell.length_a   1.000
_cell.length_b   1.000
_cell.length_c   1.000
_cell.angle_alpha   90.00
_cell.angle_beta   90.00
_cell.angle_gamma   90.00
#
_symmetry.space_group_name_H-M   'P 1'
#
loop_
_entity.id
_entity.type
_entity.pdbx_description
1 polymer ?
#
loop_
_entity_poly.entity_id
_entity_poly.type
_entity_poly.pdbx_seq_one_letter_code
_entity_poly.pdbx_strand_id
1 'polypeptide(L)'
;MKIEGIEKGILNVRRGKEGKGLELTNQKDRPWKGSGFAQSKWISEPRQKNPDVPTLVIMYEKGEKNKQWDGQKLYLPTLILPKNKFVFMFNYSNESEEIEDDLD
;
A
#
# COMPACT_ATOMS: atom_id res chain seq x y z
N MET A 1 -6.81 -13.84 -30.09
CA MET A 1 -7.51 -13.13 -29.00
C MET A 1 -6.68 -11.94 -28.58
N LYS A 2 -7.22 -10.72 -28.60
CA LYS A 2 -6.59 -9.56 -27.96
C LYS A 2 -6.66 -9.78 -26.45
N ILE A 3 -5.54 -9.72 -25.76
CA ILE A 3 -5.53 -9.67 -24.29
C ILE A 3 -6.03 -8.26 -23.96
N GLU A 4 -7.23 -8.14 -23.42
CA GLU A 4 -7.71 -6.87 -22.87
C GLU A 4 -6.78 -6.47 -21.71
N GLY A 5 -6.30 -5.23 -21.75
CA GLY A 5 -5.41 -4.70 -20.72
C GLY A 5 -6.12 -4.62 -19.37
N ILE A 6 -5.36 -4.28 -18.33
CA ILE A 6 -5.96 -4.00 -17.02
C ILE A 6 -6.62 -2.62 -17.08
N GLU A 7 -7.95 -2.58 -16.99
CA GLU A 7 -8.74 -1.34 -17.09
C GLU A 7 -9.14 -0.74 -15.73
N LYS A 8 -8.88 -1.47 -14.64
CA LYS A 8 -9.25 -1.05 -13.29
C LYS A 8 -8.20 -1.45 -12.27
N GLY A 9 -8.11 -0.66 -11.21
CA GLY A 9 -7.34 -0.96 -10.01
C GLY A 9 -8.19 -0.73 -8.77
N ILE A 10 -7.80 -1.34 -7.65
CA ILE A 10 -8.50 -1.18 -6.38
C ILE A 10 -7.59 -0.45 -5.39
N LEU A 11 -8.11 0.62 -4.80
CA LEU A 11 -7.52 1.26 -3.63
C LEU A 11 -8.28 0.80 -2.38
N ASN A 12 -7.57 0.13 -1.47
CA ASN A 12 -8.16 -0.41 -0.25
C ASN A 12 -7.51 0.23 0.98
N VAL A 13 -8.15 1.25 1.54
CA VAL A 13 -7.66 1.96 2.72
C VAL A 13 -8.24 1.33 3.98
N ARG A 14 -7.37 0.96 4.93
CA ARG A 14 -7.74 0.32 6.19
C ARG A 14 -7.24 1.10 7.39
N ARG A 15 -8.12 1.31 8.35
CA ARG A 15 -7.85 1.95 9.65
C ARG A 15 -8.54 1.14 10.75
N GLY A 16 -7.95 1.11 11.94
CA GLY A 16 -8.62 0.56 13.11
C GLY A 16 -9.81 1.44 13.53
N LYS A 17 -10.71 0.89 14.33
CA LYS A 17 -11.82 1.66 14.91
C LYS A 17 -11.28 2.87 15.67
N GLU A 18 -11.96 4.00 15.56
CA GLU A 18 -11.65 5.23 16.32
C GLU A 18 -10.19 5.71 16.12
N GLY A 19 -9.63 5.51 14.93
CA GLY A 19 -8.26 5.94 14.62
C GLY A 19 -7.17 5.10 15.28
N LYS A 20 -7.49 3.90 15.78
CA LYS A 20 -6.48 2.91 16.20
C LYS A 20 -5.71 2.35 14.99
N GLY A 21 -4.49 1.88 15.24
CA GLY A 21 -3.70 1.15 14.26
C GLY A 21 -4.31 -0.21 13.92
N LEU A 22 -3.74 -0.90 12.93
CA LEU A 22 -4.15 -2.25 12.58
C LEU A 22 -3.32 -3.33 13.30
N GLU A 23 -2.58 -2.96 14.34
CA GLU A 23 -1.75 -3.84 15.18
C GLU A 23 -0.66 -4.56 14.37
N LEU A 24 -0.17 -3.91 13.32
CA LEU A 24 0.81 -4.45 12.41
C LEU A 24 2.16 -4.54 13.13
N THR A 25 2.85 -5.66 12.98
CA THR A 25 4.23 -5.82 13.49
C THR A 25 5.20 -5.56 12.35
N ASN A 26 6.19 -4.69 12.58
CA ASN A 26 7.27 -4.47 11.61
C ASN A 26 8.12 -5.74 11.48
N GLN A 27 8.29 -6.22 10.24
CA GLN A 27 9.18 -7.34 9.95
C GLN A 27 10.58 -6.81 9.62
N LYS A 28 11.47 -6.78 10.62
CA LYS A 28 12.88 -6.37 10.46
C LYS A 28 13.66 -7.32 9.55
N ASP A 29 13.45 -8.62 9.73
CA ASP A 29 14.03 -9.64 8.87
C ASP A 29 13.14 -9.76 7.63
N ARG A 30 13.61 -9.19 6.52
CA ARG A 30 12.91 -9.19 5.24
C ARG A 30 13.35 -10.42 4.42
N PRO A 31 12.68 -11.58 4.49
CA PRO A 31 12.85 -12.52 3.42
C PRO A 31 12.13 -11.90 2.23
N TRP A 32 12.84 -11.69 1.13
CA TRP A 32 12.26 -11.41 -0.19
C TRP A 32 11.33 -12.55 -0.69
N LYS A 33 10.90 -13.45 0.21
CA LYS A 33 10.02 -14.61 0.03
C LYS A 33 8.55 -14.27 0.28
N GLY A 34 8.11 -13.08 -0.15
CA GLY A 34 6.68 -12.82 -0.39
C GLY A 34 5.84 -12.27 0.77
N SER A 35 6.41 -11.95 1.95
CA SER A 35 5.72 -11.12 2.95
C SER A 35 6.26 -9.69 2.87
N GLY A 36 5.37 -8.72 2.62
CA GLY A 36 5.72 -7.29 2.66
C GLY A 36 6.10 -6.84 4.07
N PHE A 37 6.13 -5.53 4.31
CA PHE A 37 6.50 -4.93 5.60
C PHE A 37 5.64 -5.36 6.81
N ALA A 38 4.48 -5.98 6.56
CA ALA A 38 3.61 -6.55 7.59
C ALA A 38 2.84 -7.76 7.05
N GLN A 39 2.67 -8.79 7.88
CA GLN A 39 1.64 -9.82 7.66
C GLN A 39 0.31 -9.34 8.19
N SER A 40 -0.74 -9.44 7.37
CA SER A 40 -2.07 -9.02 7.79
C SER A 40 -3.18 -9.71 7.02
N LYS A 41 -4.29 -10.01 7.71
CA LYS A 41 -5.56 -10.42 7.10
C LYS A 41 -6.05 -9.42 6.06
N TRP A 42 -5.66 -8.15 6.21
CA TRP A 42 -6.00 -7.06 5.28
C TRP A 42 -5.33 -7.21 3.92
N ILE A 43 -4.33 -8.09 3.78
CA ILE A 43 -3.66 -8.42 2.51
C ILE A 43 -4.24 -9.70 1.90
N SER A 44 -4.52 -10.73 2.72
CA SER A 44 -5.01 -12.02 2.23
C SER A 44 -6.43 -11.93 1.65
N GLU A 45 -7.32 -11.16 2.28
CA GLU A 45 -8.71 -11.04 1.82
C GLU A 45 -8.81 -10.37 0.42
N PRO A 46 -8.20 -9.21 0.14
CA PRO A 46 -8.25 -8.63 -1.21
C PRO A 46 -7.60 -9.52 -2.27
N ARG A 47 -6.51 -10.22 -1.93
CA ARG A 47 -5.83 -11.17 -2.83
C ARG A 47 -6.74 -12.31 -3.28
N GLN A 48 -7.59 -12.81 -2.38
CA GLN A 48 -8.56 -13.86 -2.68
C GLN A 48 -9.76 -13.34 -3.47
N LYS A 49 -10.28 -12.16 -3.11
CA LYS A 49 -11.47 -11.58 -3.76
C LYS A 49 -11.20 -11.02 -5.15
N ASN A 50 -10.01 -10.48 -5.39
CA ASN A 50 -9.67 -9.78 -6.63
C ASN A 50 -8.32 -10.26 -7.21
N PRO A 51 -8.20 -11.55 -7.59
CA PRO A 51 -6.92 -12.13 -8.01
C PRO A 51 -6.35 -11.54 -9.32
N ASP A 52 -7.21 -10.96 -10.16
CA ASP A 52 -6.83 -10.48 -11.50
C ASP A 52 -6.80 -8.95 -11.60
N VAL A 53 -7.02 -8.25 -10.48
CA VAL A 53 -7.07 -6.78 -10.43
C VAL A 53 -5.96 -6.27 -9.51
N PRO A 54 -5.06 -5.39 -9.99
CA PRO A 54 -4.04 -4.79 -9.12
C PRO A 54 -4.72 -4.04 -7.97
N THR A 55 -4.29 -4.35 -6.75
CA THR A 55 -4.90 -3.78 -5.54
C THR A 55 -3.82 -3.15 -4.67
N LEU A 56 -3.92 -1.84 -4.44
CA LEU A 56 -3.10 -1.13 -3.47
C LEU A 56 -3.84 -1.11 -2.13
N VAL A 57 -3.28 -1.80 -1.13
CA VAL A 57 -3.80 -1.76 0.25
C VAL A 57 -2.98 -0.75 1.05
N ILE A 58 -3.63 0.27 1.60
CA ILE A 58 -3.01 1.28 2.45
C ILE A 58 -3.49 1.05 3.88
N MET A 59 -2.58 0.64 4.76
CA MET A 59 -2.90 0.30 6.14
C MET A 59 -2.33 1.33 7.11
N TYR A 60 -3.17 1.89 7.97
CA TYR A 60 -2.72 2.77 9.04
C TYR A 60 -2.15 1.97 10.22
N GLU A 61 -0.98 2.37 10.69
CA GLU A 61 -0.37 1.89 11.92
C GLU A 61 -0.05 3.08 12.84
N LYS A 62 -0.38 2.94 14.13
CA LYS A 62 -0.16 3.96 15.16
C LYS A 62 1.31 4.03 15.57
N GLY A 63 2.08 2.99 15.28
CA GLY A 63 3.53 3.02 15.42
C GLY A 63 4.04 2.57 16.77
N GLU A 64 3.35 1.65 17.45
CA GLU A 64 3.72 1.28 18.80
C GLU A 64 5.14 0.66 18.89
N LYS A 65 5.90 0.99 19.95
CA LYS A 65 7.29 0.53 20.11
C LYS A 65 7.40 -1.00 20.27
N ASN A 66 6.45 -1.61 20.97
CA ASN A 66 6.30 -3.08 21.09
C ASN A 66 6.07 -3.77 19.73
N LYS A 67 5.62 -3.03 18.71
CA LYS A 67 5.44 -3.49 17.32
C LYS A 67 6.62 -3.12 16.41
N GLN A 68 7.70 -2.58 16.98
CA GLN A 68 8.95 -2.23 16.29
C GLN A 68 8.80 -1.10 15.23
N TRP A 69 7.88 -0.18 15.46
CA TRP A 69 7.70 1.04 14.65
C TRP A 69 8.22 2.32 15.33
N ASP A 70 8.90 2.17 16.47
CA ASP A 70 9.64 3.23 17.15
C ASP A 70 8.83 4.51 17.50
N GLY A 71 7.52 4.38 17.69
CA GLY A 71 6.62 5.49 18.04
C GLY A 71 6.10 6.28 16.84
N GLN A 72 6.41 5.86 15.61
CA GLN A 72 6.07 6.60 14.40
C GLN A 72 4.75 6.12 13.80
N LYS A 73 3.75 7.02 13.75
CA LYS A 73 2.53 6.76 12.98
C LYS A 73 2.87 6.71 11.49
N LEU A 74 2.34 5.72 10.79
CA LEU A 74 2.62 5.56 9.38
C LEU A 74 1.46 4.93 8.61
N TYR A 75 1.52 5.11 7.29
CA TYR A 75 0.73 4.32 6.36
C TYR A 75 1.66 3.33 5.65
N LEU A 76 1.25 2.07 5.64
CA LEU A 76 1.96 0.97 5.00
C LEU A 76 1.26 0.61 3.69
N PRO A 77 1.79 1.06 2.54
CA PRO A 77 1.29 0.65 1.23
C PRO A 77 1.80 -0.75 0.89
N THR A 78 0.87 -1.63 0.53
CA THR A 78 1.17 -2.96 -0.01
C THR A 78 0.45 -3.11 -1.34
N LEU A 79 1.23 -3.23 -2.42
CA LEU A 79 0.70 -3.55 -3.74
C LEU A 79 0.54 -5.08 -3.89
N ILE A 80 -0.68 -5.51 -4.16
CA ILE A 80 -1.00 -6.88 -4.54
C ILE A 80 -1.04 -6.92 -6.07
N LEU A 81 -0.08 -7.65 -6.64
CA LEU A 81 0.00 -7.85 -8.08
C LEU A 81 -1.12 -8.81 -8.55
N PRO A 82 -1.74 -8.55 -9.71
CA PRO A 82 -2.67 -9.47 -10.33
C PRO A 82 -1.94 -10.72 -10.84
N LYS A 83 -2.66 -11.82 -11.10
CA LYS A 83 -2.08 -13.03 -11.69
C LYS A 83 -1.50 -12.81 -13.08
N ASN A 84 -2.08 -11.88 -13.84
CA ASN A 84 -1.64 -11.54 -15.19
C ASN A 84 -0.43 -10.59 -15.16
N LYS A 85 0.30 -10.49 -16.29
CA LYS A 85 1.42 -9.56 -16.44
C LYS A 85 0.96 -8.13 -16.17
N PHE A 86 1.68 -7.42 -15.33
CA PHE A 86 1.39 -6.05 -14.93
C PHE A 86 2.69 -5.24 -14.88
N VAL A 87 2.59 -3.95 -15.22
CA VAL A 87 3.68 -2.98 -15.10
C VAL A 87 3.19 -1.85 -14.20
N PHE A 88 4.01 -1.49 -13.21
CA PHE A 88 3.79 -0.30 -12.38
C PHE A 88 4.81 0.75 -12.79
N MET A 89 4.36 1.99 -13.02
CA MET A 89 5.25 3.11 -13.35
C MET A 89 5.15 4.16 -12.25
N PHE A 90 6.31 4.68 -11.85
CA PHE A 90 6.39 5.84 -10.97
C PHE A 90 6.59 7.06 -11.86
N ASN A 91 5.64 8.00 -11.81
CA ASN A 91 5.82 9.30 -12.42
C ASN A 91 6.61 10.16 -11.43
N TYR A 92 7.88 10.38 -11.72
CA TYR A 92 8.68 11.38 -11.03
C TYR A 92 8.38 12.72 -11.70
N SER A 93 7.67 13.63 -11.01
CA SER A 93 7.67 15.03 -11.41
C SER A 93 9.04 15.60 -11.02
N ASN A 94 9.86 15.93 -12.02
CA ASN A 94 11.04 16.77 -11.81
C ASN A 94 10.67 18.27 -11.74
N GLU A 95 9.38 18.58 -11.88
CA GLU A 95 8.86 19.92 -11.70
C GLU A 95 8.82 20.19 -10.21
N SER A 96 9.80 20.95 -9.73
CA SER A 96 9.58 21.84 -8.60
C SER A 96 8.29 22.59 -8.88
N GLU A 97 7.25 22.36 -8.09
CA GLU A 97 6.06 23.22 -8.10
C GLU A 97 6.56 24.64 -7.81
N GLU A 98 6.74 25.45 -8.87
CA GLU A 98 6.86 26.89 -8.73
C GLU A 98 5.51 27.34 -8.18
N ILE A 99 5.50 27.65 -6.90
CA ILE A 99 4.36 28.30 -6.25
C ILE A 99 4.28 29.67 -6.92
N GLU A 100 3.35 29.84 -7.86
CA GLU A 100 2.94 31.17 -8.31
C GLU A 100 2.32 31.87 -7.09
N ASP A 101 3.12 32.73 -6.45
CA ASP A 101 2.63 33.75 -5.53
C ASP A 101 1.79 34.74 -6.36
N ASP A 102 0.53 34.41 -6.60
CA ASP A 102 -0.49 35.37 -7.03
C ASP A 102 -0.72 36.37 -5.88
N LEU A 103 0.17 37.36 -5.80
CA LEU A 103 -0.06 38.61 -5.10
C LEU A 103 -0.57 39.64 -6.12
N ASP A 104 -1.89 39.80 -6.15
CA ASP A 104 -2.56 41.06 -6.54
C ASP A 104 -3.72 41.33 -5.57
#